data_AF-A0A7R9Q614-F1
#
_entry.id   AF-A0A7R9Q614-F1
#
_cell.length_a   1.000
_cell.length_b   1.000
_cell.length_c   1.000
_cell.angle_alpha   90.00
_cell.angle_beta   90.00
_cell.angle_gamma   90.00
#
_symmetry.space_group_name_H-M   'P 1'
#
loop_
_entity.id
_entity.type
_entity.pdbx_description
1 polymer ?
#
loop_
_entity_poly.entity_id
_entity_poly.type
_entity_poly.pdbx_seq_one_letter_code
_entity_poly.pdbx_strand_id
1 'polypeptide(L)'
;MTTNAIIKTTSGTVMGRVVSALNTKLYQFQAIPYAEPPVGALRFAKPKPIIKPRDGIIDATQPGKSSFQLKIPYQSTVVNQSEDSLVLNIWTPTLPTDNTTNQLLKPVMFWIYGGAFSYGTINSYNGRALAAHDVVFVAPNYRLGLFGNLYGDREDAPGNVGLFDQLLALKWVRENIHLFGGDRDQITIFGESAGSKSVSAHILSPLSKGLFKRAIMQSGAMMSYRDRDLLSKSKALSDGKRLAKELGCSERNDWIQYLRTVDVKRLLEKTKPLYLPVFGTQFLPLSAQKAFENKLFNSGLNCYKFRVQ
;
A
#
# COMPACT_ATOMS: atom_id res chain seq x y z
N MET A 1 -21.74 18.95 18.79
CA MET A 1 -21.49 17.49 18.88
C MET A 1 -21.00 17.02 17.53
N THR A 2 -19.76 16.50 17.43
CA THR A 2 -19.29 15.85 16.20
C THR A 2 -20.16 14.63 15.95
N THR A 3 -20.91 14.64 14.86
CA THR A 3 -21.68 13.46 14.43
C THR A 3 -20.68 12.40 13.98
N ASN A 4 -20.64 11.29 14.71
CA ASN A 4 -19.80 10.14 14.37
C ASN A 4 -20.53 9.27 13.33
N ALA A 5 -19.79 8.73 12.37
CA ALA A 5 -20.31 7.79 11.38
C ALA A 5 -19.81 6.38 11.72
N ILE A 6 -20.72 5.42 11.89
CA ILE A 6 -20.40 4.05 12.30
C ILE A 6 -20.69 3.10 11.15
N ILE A 7 -19.69 2.34 10.70
CA ILE A 7 -19.78 1.41 9.58
C ILE A 7 -19.27 0.03 10.01
N LYS A 8 -20.04 -1.03 9.73
CA LYS A 8 -19.63 -2.41 10.00
C LYS A 8 -18.91 -3.00 8.79
N THR A 9 -17.61 -3.22 8.89
CA THR A 9 -16.77 -3.78 7.82
C THR A 9 -16.35 -5.22 8.13
N THR A 10 -15.72 -5.88 7.16
CA THR A 10 -15.03 -7.17 7.36
C THR A 10 -13.89 -7.11 8.38
N SER A 11 -13.31 -5.93 8.63
CA SER A 11 -12.27 -5.74 9.67
C SER A 11 -12.84 -5.52 11.06
N GLY A 12 -14.14 -5.23 11.19
CA GLY A 12 -14.78 -4.78 12.43
C GLY A 12 -15.63 -3.54 12.23
N THR A 13 -16.23 -3.06 13.31
CA THR A 13 -17.03 -1.82 13.31
C THR A 13 -16.09 -0.62 13.39
N VAL A 14 -16.17 0.31 12.43
CA VAL A 14 -15.32 1.50 12.37
C VAL A 14 -16.12 2.76 12.67
N MET A 15 -15.54 3.68 13.42
CA MET A 15 -16.12 4.98 13.75
C MET A 15 -15.31 6.09 13.10
N GLY A 16 -15.89 6.76 12.11
CA GLY A 16 -15.34 7.95 11.47
C GLY A 16 -15.96 9.24 12.02
N ARG A 17 -15.55 10.36 11.44
CA ARG A 17 -16.06 11.70 11.76
C ARG A 17 -16.57 12.42 10.52
N VAL A 18 -17.55 13.30 10.72
CA VAL A 18 -17.96 14.26 9.70
C VAL A 18 -16.95 15.40 9.60
N VAL A 19 -16.60 15.77 8.36
CA VAL A 19 -15.73 16.90 8.04
C VAL A 19 -16.31 17.69 6.86
N SER A 20 -15.74 18.83 6.53
CA SER A 20 -16.13 19.61 5.36
C SER A 20 -14.91 20.00 4.51
N ALA A 21 -15.15 20.14 3.21
CA ALA A 21 -14.24 20.76 2.26
C ALA A 21 -15.03 21.27 1.04
N LEU A 22 -14.62 22.40 0.47
CA LEU A 22 -15.26 22.98 -0.71
C LEU A 22 -16.81 23.06 -0.58
N ASN A 23 -17.29 23.53 0.58
CA ASN A 23 -18.71 23.62 0.93
C ASN A 23 -19.49 22.29 0.89
N THR A 24 -18.79 21.16 0.88
CA THR A 24 -19.36 19.81 0.85
C THR A 24 -19.13 19.11 2.18
N LYS A 25 -20.18 18.53 2.75
CA LYS A 25 -20.09 17.62 3.91
C LYS A 25 -19.47 16.30 3.44
N LEU A 26 -18.48 15.81 4.18
CA LEU A 26 -17.78 14.55 3.89
C LEU A 26 -17.74 13.68 5.15
N TYR A 27 -17.57 12.39 4.96
CA TYR A 27 -17.24 11.43 6.00
C TYR A 27 -15.78 11.02 5.86
N GLN A 28 -15.07 11.05 6.99
CA GLN A 28 -13.65 10.73 7.06
C GLN A 28 -13.44 9.58 8.04
N PHE A 29 -12.75 8.54 7.54
CA PHE A 29 -12.28 7.40 8.32
C PHE A 29 -10.78 7.27 8.12
N GLN A 30 -10.02 7.20 9.18
CA GLN A 30 -8.57 7.10 9.15
C GLN A 30 -8.10 5.87 9.92
N ALA A 31 -7.01 5.27 9.50
CA ALA A 31 -6.39 4.13 10.17
C ALA A 31 -7.28 2.85 10.27
N ILE A 32 -8.12 2.58 9.27
CA ILE A 32 -8.88 1.32 9.22
C ILE A 32 -7.90 0.17 8.91
N PRO A 33 -7.75 -0.86 9.75
CA PRO A 33 -6.87 -1.99 9.47
C PRO A 33 -7.42 -2.84 8.32
N TYR A 34 -6.58 -3.17 7.34
CA TYR A 34 -6.96 -4.05 6.23
C TYR A 34 -6.24 -5.40 6.24
N ALA A 35 -5.29 -5.58 7.16
CA ALA A 35 -4.48 -6.78 7.30
C ALA A 35 -4.13 -7.06 8.78
N GLU A 36 -3.71 -8.28 9.06
CA GLU A 36 -3.05 -8.63 10.32
C GLU A 36 -1.72 -7.87 10.47
N PRO A 37 -1.33 -7.49 11.70
CA PRO A 37 -0.06 -6.81 11.94
C PRO A 37 1.14 -7.64 11.46
N PRO A 38 2.02 -7.12 10.59
CA PRO A 38 3.15 -7.86 10.02
C PRO A 38 4.35 -7.95 10.98
N VAL A 39 4.10 -8.32 12.24
CA VAL A 39 5.11 -8.41 13.33
C VAL A 39 5.63 -9.84 13.51
N GLY A 40 6.81 -9.97 14.13
CA GLY A 40 7.40 -11.27 14.46
C GLY A 40 7.57 -12.16 13.23
N ALA A 41 6.95 -13.34 13.23
CA ALA A 41 7.00 -14.29 12.11
C ALA A 41 6.39 -13.74 10.82
N LEU A 42 5.49 -12.76 10.90
CA LEU A 42 4.89 -12.11 9.72
C LEU A 42 5.77 -11.01 9.14
N ARG A 43 6.86 -10.63 9.81
CA ARG A 43 7.84 -9.71 9.25
C ARG A 43 8.46 -10.35 8.00
N PHE A 44 8.52 -9.58 6.91
CA PHE A 44 8.93 -9.99 5.56
C PHE A 44 8.02 -10.99 4.82
N ALA A 45 6.99 -11.54 5.49
CA ALA A 45 6.03 -12.43 4.85
C ALA A 45 4.93 -11.64 4.13
N LYS A 46 4.19 -12.30 3.23
CA LYS A 46 2.98 -11.71 2.61
C LYS A 46 1.98 -11.29 3.71
N PRO A 47 1.26 -10.18 3.54
CA PRO A 47 0.26 -9.76 4.50
C PRO A 47 -0.85 -10.80 4.59
N LYS A 48 -1.38 -10.99 5.80
CA LYS A 48 -2.52 -11.88 6.02
C LYS A 48 -3.81 -11.04 6.12
N PRO A 49 -4.91 -11.47 5.47
CA PRO A 49 -6.20 -10.84 5.67
C PRO A 49 -6.66 -11.00 7.11
N ILE A 50 -7.43 -10.02 7.60
CA ILE A 50 -8.16 -10.14 8.86
C ILE A 50 -9.29 -11.16 8.64
N ILE A 51 -9.18 -12.33 9.27
CA ILE A 51 -10.18 -13.41 9.12
C ILE A 51 -11.34 -13.23 10.09
N LYS A 52 -11.05 -12.71 11.29
CA LYS A 52 -12.05 -12.42 12.31
C LYS A 52 -12.13 -10.91 12.49
N PRO A 53 -13.31 -10.28 12.29
CA PRO A 53 -13.49 -8.87 12.59
C PRO A 53 -13.02 -8.56 14.02
N ARG A 54 -12.33 -7.43 14.21
CA ARG A 54 -11.88 -7.02 15.53
C ARG A 54 -13.08 -6.71 16.43
N ASP A 55 -12.97 -7.10 17.70
CA ASP A 55 -13.96 -6.79 18.72
C ASP A 55 -13.99 -5.29 19.03
N GLY A 56 -15.15 -4.79 19.44
CA GLY A 56 -15.36 -3.38 19.77
C GLY A 56 -15.43 -2.45 18.56
N ILE A 57 -15.32 -1.15 18.83
CA ILE A 57 -15.33 -0.09 17.82
C ILE A 57 -13.89 0.33 17.54
N ILE A 58 -13.48 0.23 16.27
CA ILE A 58 -12.24 0.78 15.76
C ILE A 58 -12.42 2.29 15.62
N ASP A 59 -11.71 3.06 16.45
CA ASP A 59 -11.67 4.51 16.34
C ASP A 59 -10.88 4.91 15.08
N ALA A 60 -11.63 5.29 14.04
CA ALA A 60 -11.10 5.76 12.77
C ALA A 60 -11.21 7.28 12.63
N THR A 61 -11.20 8.03 13.74
CA THR A 61 -11.31 9.49 13.72
C THR A 61 -9.94 10.20 13.63
N GLN A 62 -8.84 9.48 13.87
CA GLN A 62 -7.49 10.02 13.95
C GLN A 62 -6.52 9.36 12.96
N PRO A 63 -5.46 10.08 12.52
CA PRO A 63 -4.40 9.50 11.70
C PRO A 63 -3.72 8.30 12.37
N GLY A 64 -3.46 7.26 11.59
CA GLY A 64 -2.75 6.06 12.04
C GLY A 64 -1.23 6.23 12.07
N LYS A 65 -0.54 5.19 12.53
CA LYS A 65 0.92 5.11 12.49
C LYS A 65 1.40 4.87 11.06
N SER A 66 2.54 5.45 10.71
CA SER A 66 3.18 5.21 9.41
C SER A 66 4.02 3.93 9.43
N SER A 67 4.33 3.37 8.26
CA SER A 67 5.28 2.27 8.17
C SER A 67 6.69 2.71 8.60
N PHE A 68 7.44 1.78 9.17
CA PHE A 68 8.86 1.99 9.42
C PHE A 68 9.62 2.30 8.12
N GLN A 69 10.41 3.37 8.15
CA GLN A 69 11.04 3.94 6.96
C GLN A 69 12.40 4.57 7.25
N LEU A 70 13.18 4.77 6.18
CA LEU A 70 14.45 5.49 6.26
C LEU A 70 14.20 6.97 6.56
N LYS A 71 15.08 7.57 7.35
CA LYS A 71 15.11 9.03 7.53
C LYS A 71 15.75 9.67 6.31
N ILE A 72 15.03 10.57 5.65
CA ILE A 72 15.55 11.32 4.51
C ILE A 72 16.10 12.66 4.99
N PRO A 73 17.38 12.99 4.71
CA PRO A 73 17.93 14.31 5.00
C PRO A 73 17.06 15.42 4.39
N TYR A 74 16.90 16.52 5.12
CA TYR A 74 16.13 17.71 4.67
C TYR A 74 14.62 17.50 4.46
N GLN A 75 14.06 16.36 4.88
CA GLN A 75 12.61 16.15 4.98
C GLN A 75 12.14 16.09 6.43
N SER A 76 10.87 16.43 6.66
CA SER A 76 10.26 16.28 7.98
C SER A 76 10.31 14.80 8.41
N THR A 77 10.76 14.57 9.65
CA THR A 77 10.86 13.22 10.17
C THR A 77 9.47 12.71 10.50
N VAL A 78 9.11 11.55 9.95
CA VAL A 78 7.90 10.84 10.37
C VAL A 78 8.14 10.26 11.77
N VAL A 79 7.52 10.83 12.80
CA VAL A 79 7.80 10.46 14.20
C VAL A 79 6.96 9.29 14.72
N ASN A 80 5.74 9.10 14.20
CA ASN A 80 4.83 8.05 14.67
C ASN A 80 4.83 6.85 13.70
N GLN A 81 5.76 5.91 13.91
CA GLN A 81 5.98 4.73 13.06
C GLN A 81 5.67 3.42 13.81
N SER A 82 5.23 2.39 13.09
CA SER A 82 5.04 1.04 13.63
C SER A 82 5.11 -0.03 12.54
N GLU A 83 5.41 -1.27 12.95
CA GLU A 83 5.20 -2.44 12.09
C GLU A 83 3.70 -2.73 11.94
N ASP A 84 2.90 -2.50 12.98
CA ASP A 84 1.44 -2.54 12.89
C ASP A 84 0.92 -1.23 12.25
N SER A 85 1.07 -1.15 10.94
CA SER A 85 0.75 0.04 10.15
C SER A 85 0.01 -0.29 8.85
N LEU A 86 -0.46 -1.52 8.66
CA LEU A 86 -1.24 -1.92 7.48
C LEU A 86 -2.71 -1.46 7.61
N VAL A 87 -2.88 -0.15 7.48
CA VAL A 87 -4.14 0.56 7.62
C VAL A 87 -4.43 1.41 6.38
N LEU A 88 -5.68 1.82 6.18
CA LEU A 88 -6.08 2.72 5.10
C LEU A 88 -6.97 3.86 5.61
N ASN A 89 -6.96 4.96 4.87
CA ASN A 89 -7.84 6.11 5.08
C ASN A 89 -8.89 6.17 3.96
N ILE A 90 -10.11 6.58 4.30
CA ILE A 90 -11.24 6.77 3.38
C ILE A 90 -11.85 8.15 3.61
N TRP A 91 -12.08 8.86 2.51
CA TRP A 91 -12.93 10.06 2.47
C TRP A 91 -14.03 9.83 1.45
N THR A 92 -15.27 10.06 1.86
CA THR A 92 -16.44 9.86 1.00
C THR A 92 -17.42 11.01 1.15
N PRO A 93 -18.04 11.50 0.06
CA PRO A 93 -19.06 12.55 0.12
C PRO A 93 -20.40 12.04 0.64
N THR A 94 -20.59 10.72 0.71
CA THR A 94 -21.86 10.12 1.05
C THR A 94 -21.71 8.77 1.75
N LEU A 95 -22.68 8.43 2.59
CA LEU A 95 -22.88 7.09 3.11
C LEU A 95 -24.24 6.55 2.68
N PRO A 96 -24.38 5.22 2.52
CA PRO A 96 -25.68 4.60 2.23
C PRO A 96 -26.80 4.95 3.23
N THR A 97 -26.43 5.37 4.45
CA THR A 97 -27.35 5.79 5.52
C THR A 97 -27.86 7.22 5.38
N ASP A 98 -27.40 8.00 4.38
CA ASP A 98 -27.84 9.39 4.21
C ASP A 98 -29.30 9.52 3.75
N ASN A 99 -30.03 8.42 3.55
CA ASN A 99 -31.46 8.35 3.25
C ASN A 99 -31.92 9.29 2.11
N THR A 100 -31.06 9.49 1.10
CA THR A 100 -31.47 10.18 -0.13
C THR A 100 -31.90 9.13 -1.16
N THR A 101 -33.12 9.26 -1.66
CA THR A 101 -33.64 8.41 -2.74
C THR A 101 -32.71 8.47 -3.96
N ASN A 102 -32.27 7.31 -4.47
CA ASN A 102 -31.38 7.14 -5.64
C ASN A 102 -29.90 7.53 -5.46
N GLN A 103 -29.30 7.28 -4.29
CA GLN A 103 -27.86 7.51 -4.10
C GLN A 103 -27.03 6.48 -4.89
N LEU A 104 -26.62 6.86 -6.10
CA LEU A 104 -25.70 6.08 -6.93
C LEU A 104 -24.35 5.92 -6.23
N LEU A 105 -23.79 4.71 -6.27
CA LEU A 105 -22.43 4.45 -5.81
C LEU A 105 -21.43 5.31 -6.59
N LYS A 106 -20.44 5.84 -5.88
CA LYS A 106 -19.47 6.81 -6.43
C LYS A 106 -18.21 6.11 -6.95
N PRO A 107 -17.56 6.63 -8.01
CA PRO A 107 -16.26 6.13 -8.44
C PRO A 107 -15.25 6.17 -7.30
N VAL A 108 -14.33 5.18 -7.28
CA VAL A 108 -13.33 5.04 -6.22
C VAL A 108 -11.96 5.40 -6.75
N MET A 109 -11.28 6.34 -6.11
CA MET A 109 -9.90 6.72 -6.41
C MET A 109 -8.96 6.16 -5.34
N PHE A 110 -8.15 5.18 -5.71
CA PHE A 110 -7.25 4.44 -4.82
C PHE A 110 -5.81 4.92 -4.98
N TRP A 111 -5.34 5.71 -4.03
CA TRP A 111 -4.04 6.39 -4.06
C TRP A 111 -2.91 5.54 -3.49
N ILE A 112 -1.83 5.39 -4.25
CA ILE A 112 -0.59 4.75 -3.81
C ILE A 112 0.49 5.84 -3.76
N TYR A 113 1.01 6.13 -2.57
CA TYR A 113 1.99 7.20 -2.38
C TYR A 113 3.40 6.85 -2.92
N GLY A 114 4.19 7.90 -3.14
CA GLY A 114 5.58 7.81 -3.62
C GLY A 114 6.61 7.61 -2.50
N GLY A 115 7.88 7.95 -2.78
CA GLY A 115 8.95 7.91 -1.77
C GLY A 115 9.95 6.76 -1.94
N ALA A 116 10.35 6.47 -3.18
CA ALA A 116 11.39 5.49 -3.54
C ALA A 116 11.22 4.10 -2.89
N PHE A 117 9.97 3.71 -2.59
CA PHE A 117 9.63 2.52 -1.80
C PHE A 117 10.24 2.47 -0.40
N SER A 118 10.90 3.53 0.09
CA SER A 118 11.72 3.50 1.32
C SER A 118 11.26 4.51 2.37
N TYR A 119 10.42 5.46 1.98
CA TYR A 119 9.79 6.46 2.81
C TYR A 119 8.43 6.87 2.24
N GLY A 120 7.69 7.68 2.98
CA GLY A 120 6.33 8.11 2.64
C GLY A 120 5.30 7.69 3.68
N THR A 121 4.14 8.35 3.65
CA THR A 121 3.04 8.07 4.58
C THR A 121 1.71 8.52 3.99
N ILE A 122 0.65 7.78 4.27
CA ILE A 122 -0.72 8.18 3.94
C ILE A 122 -1.15 9.46 4.65
N ASN A 123 -0.49 9.83 5.76
CA ASN A 123 -0.84 11.02 6.52
C ASN A 123 -0.46 12.33 5.80
N SER A 124 0.39 12.26 4.77
CA SER A 124 0.73 13.41 3.92
C SER A 124 -0.34 13.74 2.88
N TYR A 125 -1.37 12.88 2.72
CA TYR A 125 -2.36 13.01 1.66
C TYR A 125 -3.76 13.21 2.26
N ASN A 126 -4.27 14.42 2.17
CA ASN A 126 -5.62 14.76 2.59
C ASN A 126 -6.61 14.59 1.43
N GLY A 127 -7.42 13.54 1.50
CA GLY A 127 -8.39 13.20 0.46
C GLY A 127 -9.61 14.11 0.36
N ARG A 128 -9.80 15.07 1.29
CA ARG A 128 -11.05 15.86 1.37
C ARG A 128 -11.37 16.64 0.10
N ALA A 129 -10.39 17.34 -0.46
CA ALA A 129 -10.62 18.17 -1.65
C ALA A 129 -11.06 17.32 -2.85
N LEU A 130 -10.41 16.17 -3.04
CA LEU A 130 -10.76 15.26 -4.12
C LEU A 130 -12.13 14.59 -3.87
N ALA A 131 -12.40 14.14 -2.64
CA ALA A 131 -13.69 13.53 -2.30
C ALA A 131 -14.89 14.49 -2.46
N ALA A 132 -14.67 15.80 -2.29
CA ALA A 132 -15.69 16.82 -2.56
C ALA A 132 -16.10 16.91 -4.05
N HIS A 133 -15.30 16.35 -4.96
CA HIS A 133 -15.66 16.19 -6.38
C HIS A 133 -16.43 14.87 -6.66
N ASP A 134 -17.28 14.46 -5.72
CA ASP A 134 -18.19 13.32 -5.85
C ASP A 134 -17.53 11.95 -6.10
N VAL A 135 -16.38 11.70 -5.46
CA VAL A 135 -15.65 10.42 -5.52
C VAL A 135 -15.30 9.89 -4.12
N VAL A 136 -15.16 8.58 -3.98
CA VAL A 136 -14.57 7.99 -2.76
C VAL A 136 -13.05 7.94 -2.92
N PHE A 137 -12.32 8.65 -2.08
CA PHE A 137 -10.86 8.60 -2.05
C PHE A 137 -10.37 7.63 -0.98
N VAL A 138 -9.50 6.71 -1.38
CA VAL A 138 -8.90 5.70 -0.49
C VAL A 138 -7.38 5.75 -0.59
N ALA A 139 -6.69 5.70 0.54
CA ALA A 139 -5.23 5.66 0.60
C ALA A 139 -4.74 4.61 1.61
N PRO A 140 -4.16 3.48 1.19
CA PRO A 140 -3.54 2.51 2.09
C PRO A 140 -2.09 2.84 2.41
N ASN A 141 -1.70 2.56 3.64
CA ASN A 141 -0.31 2.48 4.05
C ASN A 141 0.25 1.09 3.71
N TYR A 142 1.50 1.00 3.24
CA TYR A 142 2.13 -0.28 2.86
C TYR A 142 3.56 -0.35 3.39
N ARG A 143 4.13 -1.56 3.56
CA ARG A 143 5.50 -1.72 4.08
C ARG A 143 6.53 -1.15 3.10
N LEU A 144 7.56 -0.51 3.66
CA LEU A 144 8.61 0.20 2.94
C LEU A 144 9.98 -0.42 3.18
N GLY A 145 10.93 -0.09 2.31
CA GLY A 145 12.34 -0.46 2.37
C GLY A 145 12.52 -1.96 2.56
N LEU A 146 13.41 -2.31 3.49
CA LEU A 146 13.70 -3.69 3.87
C LEU A 146 12.41 -4.46 4.23
N PHE A 147 11.51 -3.84 5.00
CA PHE A 147 10.28 -4.50 5.47
C PHE A 147 9.30 -4.82 4.35
N GLY A 148 9.32 -4.03 3.26
CA GLY A 148 8.45 -4.20 2.10
C GLY A 148 9.05 -5.03 0.97
N ASN A 149 10.38 -5.08 0.85
CA ASN A 149 11.02 -5.58 -0.38
C ASN A 149 12.19 -6.57 -0.15
N LEU A 150 12.43 -7.06 1.07
CA LEU A 150 13.42 -8.12 1.32
C LEU A 150 13.08 -9.38 0.51
N TYR A 151 14.02 -9.84 -0.32
CA TYR A 151 13.91 -11.08 -1.09
C TYR A 151 14.80 -12.17 -0.47
N GLY A 152 14.18 -13.23 0.03
CA GLY A 152 14.86 -14.37 0.66
C GLY A 152 14.85 -15.66 -0.15
N ASP A 153 14.33 -15.64 -1.39
CA ASP A 153 14.13 -16.82 -2.24
C ASP A 153 13.35 -17.96 -1.55
N ARG A 154 12.35 -17.58 -0.75
CA ARG A 154 11.54 -18.50 0.06
C ARG A 154 10.10 -18.00 0.21
N GLU A 155 9.18 -18.88 0.54
CA GLU A 155 7.74 -18.54 0.60
C GLU A 155 7.42 -17.47 1.66
N ASP A 156 8.06 -17.53 2.82
CA ASP A 156 7.87 -16.60 3.94
C ASP A 156 8.76 -15.35 3.86
N ALA A 157 9.55 -15.19 2.80
CA ALA A 157 10.24 -13.94 2.44
C ALA A 157 10.35 -13.83 0.89
N PRO A 158 9.23 -13.68 0.18
CA PRO A 158 9.18 -13.84 -1.28
C PRO A 158 9.63 -12.58 -2.05
N GLY A 159 10.01 -11.51 -1.37
CA GLY A 159 10.12 -10.17 -1.96
C GLY A 159 8.76 -9.54 -2.26
N ASN A 160 8.77 -8.26 -2.60
CA ASN A 160 7.59 -7.50 -3.03
C ASN A 160 6.42 -7.47 -2.04
N VAL A 161 6.65 -7.73 -0.74
CA VAL A 161 5.54 -7.80 0.21
C VAL A 161 4.83 -6.47 0.41
N GLY A 162 5.49 -5.33 0.16
CA GLY A 162 4.84 -4.03 0.05
C GLY A 162 3.86 -3.91 -1.12
N LEU A 163 4.11 -4.59 -2.25
CA LEU A 163 3.14 -4.69 -3.35
C LEU A 163 1.99 -5.67 -2.99
N PHE A 164 2.29 -6.73 -2.24
CA PHE A 164 1.24 -7.60 -1.70
C PHE A 164 0.36 -6.87 -0.67
N ASP A 165 0.91 -5.94 0.11
CA ASP A 165 0.15 -5.06 1.03
C ASP A 165 -0.85 -4.21 0.24
N GLN A 166 -0.40 -3.55 -0.82
CA GLN A 166 -1.25 -2.77 -1.72
C GLN A 166 -2.33 -3.64 -2.39
N LEU A 167 -1.98 -4.86 -2.82
CA LEU A 167 -2.93 -5.82 -3.38
C LEU A 167 -4.00 -6.23 -2.36
N LEU A 168 -3.61 -6.50 -1.11
CA LEU A 168 -4.56 -6.88 -0.07
C LEU A 168 -5.46 -5.71 0.30
N ALA A 169 -4.92 -4.49 0.39
CA ALA A 169 -5.73 -3.28 0.58
C ALA A 169 -6.74 -3.09 -0.56
N LEU A 170 -6.33 -3.32 -1.82
CA LEU A 170 -7.23 -3.22 -2.97
C LEU A 170 -8.36 -4.28 -2.91
N LYS A 171 -8.03 -5.51 -2.49
CA LYS A 171 -9.04 -6.56 -2.24
C LYS A 171 -9.99 -6.17 -1.11
N TRP A 172 -9.46 -5.63 -0.01
CA TRP A 172 -10.29 -5.11 1.09
C TRP A 172 -11.23 -4.00 0.59
N VAL A 173 -10.75 -3.08 -0.24
CA VAL A 173 -11.58 -2.03 -0.82
C VAL A 173 -12.69 -2.62 -1.67
N ARG A 174 -12.41 -3.57 -2.57
CA ARG A 174 -13.48 -4.23 -3.35
C ARG A 174 -14.56 -4.87 -2.49
N GLU A 175 -14.18 -5.45 -1.36
CA GLU A 175 -15.11 -6.11 -0.45
C GLU A 175 -15.96 -5.11 0.32
N ASN A 176 -15.39 -3.98 0.78
CA ASN A 176 -16.03 -3.11 1.75
C ASN A 176 -16.51 -1.75 1.20
N ILE A 177 -16.04 -1.29 0.04
CA ILE A 177 -16.18 0.13 -0.35
C ILE A 177 -17.62 0.59 -0.60
N HIS A 178 -18.52 -0.34 -0.95
CA HIS A 178 -19.95 -0.08 -1.07
C HIS A 178 -20.59 0.39 0.24
N LEU A 179 -20.06 -0.04 1.40
CA LEU A 179 -20.48 0.41 2.72
C LEU A 179 -20.12 1.89 2.97
N PHE A 180 -19.16 2.41 2.22
CA PHE A 180 -18.72 3.80 2.24
C PHE A 180 -19.26 4.61 1.04
N GLY A 181 -20.27 4.07 0.33
CA GLY A 181 -20.88 4.74 -0.82
C GLY A 181 -20.09 4.64 -2.13
N GLY A 182 -19.05 3.81 -2.19
CA GLY A 182 -18.22 3.65 -3.39
C GLY A 182 -18.58 2.43 -4.25
N ASP A 183 -18.36 2.54 -5.55
CA ASP A 183 -18.58 1.49 -6.53
C ASP A 183 -17.32 0.61 -6.68
N ARG A 184 -17.42 -0.66 -6.30
CA ARG A 184 -16.33 -1.64 -6.37
C ARG A 184 -15.89 -1.93 -7.82
N ASP A 185 -16.71 -1.63 -8.81
CA ASP A 185 -16.43 -1.88 -10.22
C ASP A 185 -15.91 -0.64 -10.97
N GLN A 186 -15.91 0.53 -10.31
CA GLN A 186 -15.36 1.79 -10.82
C GLN A 186 -14.11 2.24 -10.04
N ILE A 187 -13.25 1.29 -9.67
CA ILE A 187 -11.97 1.61 -9.00
C ILE A 187 -10.93 2.09 -10.03
N THR A 188 -10.34 3.25 -9.76
CA THR A 188 -9.18 3.80 -10.44
C THR A 188 -7.99 3.80 -9.48
N ILE A 189 -6.93 3.05 -9.79
CA ILE A 189 -5.68 3.13 -9.03
C ILE A 189 -4.82 4.27 -9.57
N PHE A 190 -4.16 5.01 -8.69
CA PHE A 190 -3.27 6.09 -9.10
C PHE A 190 -2.16 6.35 -8.10
N GLY A 191 -1.04 6.88 -8.57
CA GLY A 191 0.11 7.12 -7.72
C GLY A 191 1.18 7.97 -8.39
N GLU A 192 2.09 8.50 -7.57
CA GLU A 192 3.21 9.35 -7.98
C GLU A 192 4.55 8.68 -7.67
N SER A 193 5.56 8.86 -8.53
CA SER A 193 6.92 8.33 -8.36
C SER A 193 6.92 6.80 -8.09
N ALA A 194 7.34 6.35 -6.91
CA ALA A 194 7.27 4.94 -6.51
C ALA A 194 5.83 4.39 -6.45
N GLY A 195 4.85 5.24 -6.16
CA GLY A 195 3.44 4.93 -6.26
C GLY A 195 3.00 4.72 -7.71
N SER A 196 3.51 5.53 -8.64
CA SER A 196 3.30 5.32 -10.09
C SER A 196 3.98 4.03 -10.58
N LYS A 197 5.16 3.70 -10.06
CA LYS A 197 5.80 2.39 -10.28
C LYS A 197 4.94 1.25 -9.72
N SER A 198 4.32 1.43 -8.55
CA SER A 198 3.38 0.47 -7.97
C SER A 198 2.13 0.26 -8.83
N VAL A 199 1.54 1.35 -9.37
CA VAL A 199 0.44 1.28 -10.34
C VAL A 199 0.87 0.47 -11.56
N SER A 200 2.05 0.75 -12.11
CA SER A 200 2.63 -0.04 -13.21
C SER A 200 2.83 -1.52 -12.82
N ALA A 201 3.26 -1.82 -11.60
CA ALA A 201 3.38 -3.20 -11.10
C ALA A 201 2.02 -3.92 -11.03
N HIS A 202 0.96 -3.25 -10.59
CA HIS A 202 -0.40 -3.81 -10.57
C HIS A 202 -0.97 -4.05 -11.97
N ILE A 203 -0.65 -3.21 -12.96
CA ILE A 203 -1.03 -3.45 -14.37
C ILE A 203 -0.37 -4.73 -14.91
N LEU A 204 0.90 -4.95 -14.54
CA LEU A 204 1.70 -6.10 -15.00
C LEU A 204 1.40 -7.39 -14.22
N SER A 205 0.91 -7.27 -12.98
CA SER A 205 0.73 -8.43 -12.11
C SER A 205 -0.54 -9.21 -12.47
N PRO A 206 -0.46 -10.54 -12.73
CA PRO A 206 -1.65 -11.36 -12.93
C PRO A 206 -2.54 -11.40 -11.68
N LEU A 207 -1.96 -11.19 -10.49
CA LEU A 207 -2.67 -11.22 -9.21
C LEU A 207 -3.64 -10.04 -9.03
N SER A 208 -3.47 -8.97 -9.80
CA SER A 208 -4.28 -7.75 -9.71
C SER A 208 -5.34 -7.66 -10.82
N LYS A 209 -5.41 -8.66 -11.70
CA LYS A 209 -6.36 -8.70 -12.82
C LYS A 209 -7.80 -8.65 -12.32
N GLY A 210 -8.59 -7.76 -12.92
CA GLY A 210 -10.00 -7.58 -12.58
C GLY A 210 -10.27 -6.82 -11.28
N LEU A 211 -9.25 -6.33 -10.57
CA LEU A 211 -9.46 -5.63 -9.31
C LEU A 211 -9.73 -4.12 -9.47
N PHE A 212 -9.35 -3.54 -10.60
CA PHE A 212 -9.52 -2.12 -10.91
C PHE A 212 -9.82 -1.94 -12.40
N LYS A 213 -10.48 -0.82 -12.73
CA LYS A 213 -10.96 -0.48 -14.08
C LYS A 213 -10.03 0.48 -14.82
N ARG A 214 -9.38 1.39 -14.09
CA ARG A 214 -8.53 2.44 -14.67
C ARG A 214 -7.25 2.63 -13.86
N ALA A 215 -6.23 3.18 -14.51
CA ALA A 215 -4.94 3.46 -13.87
C ALA A 215 -4.41 4.84 -14.27
N ILE A 216 -3.87 5.59 -13.30
CA ILE A 216 -3.19 6.86 -13.54
C ILE A 216 -1.76 6.80 -12.98
N MET A 217 -0.78 7.02 -13.85
CA MET A 217 0.65 6.95 -13.54
C MET A 217 1.28 8.35 -13.59
N GLN A 218 1.65 8.92 -12.45
CA GLN A 218 2.29 10.24 -12.35
C GLN A 218 3.79 10.08 -12.12
N SER A 219 4.61 10.44 -13.11
CA SER A 219 6.07 10.54 -12.96
C SER A 219 6.80 9.24 -12.52
N GLY A 220 6.32 8.05 -12.91
CA GLY A 220 7.03 6.79 -12.69
C GLY A 220 6.49 5.59 -13.47
N ALA A 221 7.33 4.60 -13.78
CA ALA A 221 6.93 3.33 -14.39
C ALA A 221 7.95 2.22 -14.08
N MET A 222 7.51 0.95 -14.03
CA MET A 222 8.40 -0.21 -13.81
C MET A 222 9.35 -0.50 -14.99
N MET A 223 9.23 0.26 -16.09
CA MET A 223 10.05 0.14 -17.30
C MET A 223 11.22 1.13 -17.33
N SER A 224 11.56 1.77 -16.20
CA SER A 224 12.69 2.71 -16.14
C SER A 224 14.01 1.97 -16.34
N TYR A 225 14.74 2.30 -17.42
CA TYR A 225 16.07 1.74 -17.73
C TYR A 225 17.06 1.86 -16.56
N ARG A 226 16.92 2.92 -15.76
CA ARG A 226 17.76 3.19 -14.57
C ARG A 226 17.64 2.12 -13.48
N ASP A 227 16.57 1.32 -13.48
CA ASP A 227 16.30 0.35 -12.42
C ASP A 227 16.63 -1.09 -12.82
N ARG A 228 17.01 -1.36 -14.09
CA ARG A 228 17.06 -2.72 -14.65
C ARG A 228 17.90 -3.70 -13.82
N ASP A 229 19.07 -3.28 -13.36
CA ASP A 229 19.97 -4.12 -12.53
C ASP A 229 19.57 -4.16 -11.05
N LEU A 230 18.85 -3.14 -10.57
CA LEU A 230 18.41 -3.02 -9.19
C LEU A 230 17.22 -3.93 -8.86
N LEU A 231 16.44 -4.33 -9.86
CA LEU A 231 15.23 -5.14 -9.69
C LEU A 231 15.50 -6.66 -9.88
N SER A 232 16.76 -7.08 -9.80
CA SER A 232 17.19 -8.48 -9.94
C SER A 232 17.10 -9.27 -8.62
N LYS A 233 16.62 -10.52 -8.70
CA LYS A 233 16.55 -11.45 -7.55
C LYS A 233 17.91 -11.77 -6.96
N SER A 234 18.93 -11.95 -7.82
CA SER A 234 20.28 -12.30 -7.36
C SER A 234 20.90 -11.18 -6.52
N LYS A 235 20.73 -9.93 -6.98
CA LYS A 235 21.17 -8.74 -6.25
C LYS A 235 20.41 -8.60 -4.93
N ALA A 236 19.08 -8.68 -4.95
CA ALA A 236 18.26 -8.53 -3.75
C ALA A 236 18.57 -9.61 -2.69
N LEU A 237 18.80 -10.86 -3.12
CA LEU A 237 19.22 -11.94 -2.23
C LEU A 237 20.60 -11.66 -1.61
N SER A 238 21.56 -11.21 -2.43
CA SER A 238 22.91 -10.86 -1.97
C SER A 238 22.90 -9.70 -0.97
N ASP A 239 22.11 -8.64 -1.25
CA ASP A 239 21.99 -7.48 -0.37
C ASP A 239 21.38 -7.86 1.00
N GLY A 240 20.36 -8.74 1.02
CA GLY A 240 19.76 -9.26 2.26
C GLY A 240 20.74 -10.10 3.10
N LYS A 241 21.46 -11.02 2.46
CA LYS A 241 22.51 -11.83 3.12
C LYS A 241 23.65 -10.97 3.66
N ARG A 242 24.08 -9.96 2.90
CA ARG A 242 25.11 -9.00 3.33
C ARG A 242 24.66 -8.23 4.57
N LEU A 243 23.43 -7.72 4.59
CA LEU A 243 22.87 -7.04 5.75
C LEU A 243 22.86 -7.95 7.00
N ALA A 244 22.41 -9.20 6.85
CA ALA A 244 22.42 -10.15 7.95
C ALA A 244 23.84 -10.40 8.50
N LYS A 245 24.84 -10.55 7.61
CA LYS A 245 26.25 -10.69 7.99
C LYS A 245 26.77 -9.43 8.71
N GLU A 246 26.48 -8.23 8.21
CA GLU A 246 26.85 -6.96 8.85
C GLU A 246 26.20 -6.77 10.24
N LEU A 247 25.05 -7.41 10.47
CA LEU A 247 24.37 -7.42 11.77
C LEU A 247 24.90 -8.50 12.73
N GLY A 248 25.78 -9.40 12.27
CA GLY A 248 26.37 -10.46 13.08
C GLY A 248 25.66 -11.81 12.97
N CYS A 249 24.85 -12.04 11.94
CA CYS A 249 24.32 -13.37 11.66
C CYS A 249 25.45 -14.31 11.25
N SER A 250 25.68 -15.39 12.02
CA SER A 250 26.62 -16.43 11.63
C SER A 250 26.13 -17.20 10.40
N GLU A 251 27.06 -17.74 9.60
CA GLU A 251 26.73 -18.50 8.38
C GLU A 251 25.94 -19.78 8.63
N ARG A 252 25.96 -20.30 9.87
CA ARG A 252 25.16 -21.48 10.29
C ARG A 252 23.69 -21.16 10.59
N ASN A 253 23.34 -19.88 10.75
CA ASN A 253 21.99 -19.48 11.14
C ASN A 253 21.14 -19.18 9.90
N ASP A 254 19.83 -19.42 10.01
CA ASP A 254 18.86 -18.92 9.05
C ASP A 254 18.82 -17.38 9.13
N TRP A 255 19.42 -16.72 8.15
CA TRP A 255 19.58 -15.27 8.12
C TRP A 255 18.24 -14.51 8.05
N ILE A 256 17.18 -15.12 7.51
CA ILE A 256 15.84 -14.50 7.50
C ILE A 256 15.25 -14.52 8.91
N GLN A 257 15.32 -15.68 9.58
CA GLN A 257 14.85 -15.79 10.96
C GLN A 257 15.64 -14.87 11.89
N TYR A 258 16.96 -14.78 11.69
CA TYR A 258 17.79 -13.83 12.42
C TYR A 258 17.34 -12.38 12.21
N LEU A 259 17.11 -11.94 10.96
CA LEU A 259 16.63 -10.57 10.70
C LEU A 259 15.25 -10.28 11.31
N ARG A 260 14.40 -11.30 11.51
CA ARG A 260 13.12 -11.14 12.23
C ARG A 260 13.31 -10.87 13.73
N THR A 261 14.41 -11.31 14.32
CA THR A 261 14.71 -11.05 15.75
C THR A 261 15.45 -9.73 15.97
N VAL A 262 15.99 -9.10 14.92
CA VAL A 262 16.72 -7.83 15.06
C VAL A 262 15.72 -6.68 15.32
N ASP A 263 16.08 -5.81 16.26
CA ASP A 263 15.35 -4.57 16.51
C ASP A 263 15.23 -3.68 15.26
N VAL A 264 14.07 -3.06 15.09
CA VAL A 264 13.74 -2.25 13.91
C VAL A 264 14.70 -1.06 13.74
N LYS A 265 15.05 -0.38 14.82
CA LYS A 265 15.96 0.78 14.76
C LYS A 265 17.33 0.33 14.26
N ARG A 266 17.84 -0.78 14.79
CA ARG A 266 19.11 -1.38 14.34
C ARG A 266 19.06 -1.82 12.87
N LEU A 267 17.93 -2.38 12.41
CA LEU A 267 17.73 -2.71 10.99
C LEU A 267 17.81 -1.45 10.11
N LEU A 268 17.10 -0.39 10.48
CA LEU A 268 17.08 0.87 9.73
C LEU A 268 18.45 1.54 9.69
N GLU A 269 19.18 1.57 10.81
CA GLU A 269 20.53 2.16 10.89
C GLU A 269 21.57 1.43 10.03
N LYS A 270 21.45 0.10 9.90
CA LYS A 270 22.37 -0.72 9.11
C LYS A 270 21.94 -0.91 7.65
N THR A 271 20.70 -0.55 7.31
CA THR A 271 20.19 -0.62 5.94
C THR A 271 20.84 0.47 5.09
N LYS A 272 21.85 0.07 4.31
CA LYS A 272 22.52 0.92 3.32
C LYS A 272 21.90 0.84 1.91
N PRO A 273 21.53 -0.34 1.36
CA PRO A 273 21.00 -0.41 0.01
C PRO A 273 19.52 0.00 -0.05
N LEU A 274 19.09 0.48 -1.21
CA LEU A 274 17.68 0.69 -1.51
C LEU A 274 17.02 -0.67 -1.79
N TYR A 275 16.04 -1.02 -0.99
CA TYR A 275 15.24 -2.24 -1.19
C TYR A 275 14.05 -1.92 -2.10
N LEU A 276 14.14 -2.36 -3.35
CA LEU A 276 13.15 -2.15 -4.40
C LEU A 276 12.40 -3.44 -4.75
N PRO A 277 11.23 -3.33 -5.41
CA PRO A 277 10.55 -4.50 -5.94
C PRO A 277 11.44 -5.32 -6.91
N VAL A 278 11.23 -6.62 -6.99
CA VAL A 278 12.02 -7.56 -7.81
C VAL A 278 11.16 -8.28 -8.84
N PHE A 279 11.70 -8.45 -10.05
CA PHE A 279 11.09 -9.27 -11.11
C PHE A 279 11.38 -10.76 -10.90
N GLY A 280 10.67 -11.64 -11.62
CA GLY A 280 10.83 -13.10 -11.50
C GLY A 280 10.23 -13.68 -10.22
N THR A 281 9.28 -12.96 -9.62
CA THR A 281 8.53 -13.37 -8.41
C THR A 281 7.07 -13.63 -8.75
N GLN A 282 6.30 -14.19 -7.81
CA GLN A 282 4.86 -14.43 -8.03
C GLN A 282 4.09 -13.15 -8.37
N PHE A 283 4.46 -12.00 -7.77
CA PHE A 283 3.78 -10.74 -8.04
C PHE A 283 4.17 -10.16 -9.41
N LEU A 284 5.46 -10.23 -9.75
CA LEU A 284 6.02 -9.71 -10.99
C LEU A 284 6.77 -10.84 -11.71
N PRO A 285 6.08 -11.74 -12.43
CA PRO A 285 6.69 -12.94 -13.00
C PRO A 285 7.70 -12.63 -14.10
N LEU A 286 7.48 -11.53 -14.84
CA LEU A 286 8.32 -11.08 -15.93
C LEU A 286 8.83 -9.67 -15.65
N SER A 287 9.95 -9.32 -16.30
CA SER A 287 10.33 -7.91 -16.39
C SER A 287 9.25 -7.12 -17.13
N ALA A 288 9.13 -5.83 -16.83
CA ALA A 288 8.15 -4.98 -17.51
C ALA A 288 8.29 -5.05 -19.04
N GLN A 289 9.53 -4.99 -19.54
CA GLN A 289 9.82 -5.12 -20.97
C GLN A 289 9.27 -6.43 -21.55
N LYS A 290 9.61 -7.58 -20.95
CA LYS A 290 9.13 -8.89 -21.42
C LYS A 290 7.61 -8.99 -21.33
N ALA A 291 7.00 -8.47 -20.28
CA ALA A 291 5.55 -8.47 -20.13
C ALA A 291 4.86 -7.67 -21.26
N PHE A 292 5.38 -6.51 -21.62
CA PHE A 292 4.86 -5.72 -22.75
C PHE A 292 5.10 -6.40 -24.11
N GLU A 293 6.31 -6.90 -24.36
CA GLU A 293 6.66 -7.62 -25.61
C GLU A 293 5.74 -8.83 -25.84
N ASN A 294 5.40 -9.56 -24.77
CA ASN A 294 4.54 -10.73 -24.83
C ASN A 294 3.04 -10.42 -24.65
N LYS A 295 2.66 -9.13 -24.53
CA LYS A 295 1.28 -8.68 -24.25
C LYS A 295 0.67 -9.30 -22.97
N LEU A 296 1.52 -9.60 -21.99
CA LEU A 296 1.17 -10.19 -20.69
C LEU A 296 0.96 -9.10 -19.64
N PHE A 297 -0.10 -8.32 -19.80
CA PHE A 297 -0.54 -7.29 -18.86
C PHE A 297 -2.07 -7.16 -18.88
N ASN A 298 -2.64 -6.47 -17.89
CA ASN A 298 -4.09 -6.25 -17.87
C ASN A 298 -4.50 -5.26 -18.98
N SER A 299 -4.99 -5.78 -20.11
CA SER A 299 -5.25 -5.02 -21.35
C SER A 299 -6.63 -4.36 -21.43
N GLY A 300 -7.56 -4.70 -20.54
CA GLY A 300 -8.92 -4.12 -20.48
C GLY A 300 -9.02 -2.81 -19.69
N LEU A 301 -7.89 -2.12 -19.50
CA LEU A 301 -7.76 -0.94 -18.64
C LEU A 301 -7.71 0.36 -19.43
N ASN A 302 -8.36 1.41 -18.93
CA ASN A 302 -8.08 2.77 -19.38
C ASN A 302 -6.91 3.33 -18.57
N CYS A 303 -5.77 3.53 -19.24
CA CYS A 303 -4.52 3.97 -18.61
C CYS A 303 -4.16 5.40 -19.03
N TYR A 304 -3.87 6.25 -18.07
CA TYR A 304 -3.41 7.63 -18.28
C TYR A 304 -2.03 7.82 -17.64
N LYS A 305 -1.12 8.50 -18.34
CA LYS A 305 0.23 8.75 -17.85
C LYS A 305 0.54 10.24 -17.91
N PHE A 306 0.95 10.80 -16.78
CA PHE A 306 1.35 12.19 -16.66
C PHE A 306 2.83 12.27 -16.27
N ARG A 307 3.53 13.25 -16.82
CA ARG A 307 4.89 13.60 -16.41
C ARG A 307 4.82 15.04 -15.91
N VAL A 308 5.08 15.24 -14.63
CA VAL A 308 5.27 16.59 -14.11
C VAL A 308 6.61 17.07 -14.66
N GLN A 309 6.59 18.14 -15.46
CA GLN A 309 7.79 18.82 -15.96
C GLN A 309 8.39 19.66 -14.84
#